data_AF-A0A928QRZ0-F1
#
_entry.id   AF-A0A928QRZ0-F1
#
_cell.length_a   1.000
_cell.length_b   1.000
_cell.length_c   1.000
_cell.angle_alpha   90.00
_cell.angle_beta   90.00
_cell.angle_gamma   90.00
#
_symmetry.space_group_name_H-M   'P 1'
#
loop_
_entity.id
_entity.type
_entity.pdbx_description
1 polymer ?
#
loop_
_entity_poly.entity_id
_entity_poly.type
_entity_poly.pdbx_seq_one_letter_code
_entity_poly.pdbx_strand_id
1 'polypeptide(L)'
;MGMQQMPTINTLSDGGKTWEYSFDTFAVKVYVPVGNPLSDIVNFGFMAPYLLIFDDEYRSMEDAVAYAIASGYHEIAARYSTSVVFVTPTAAGGWDAAPETLFADLIAESRINQYHHDGIVTPKNRFTGEWGEPVIRGAIFRTIVYGRGKAADYLAKHCLKKLEGQYLWGPGDITPAALILENLSVLPRVERRDLPILSVHNSEAVNDALRAGSDYVEVRDTLDFPADFDRFLYRRKRWVGVLAEEPVMESLDMVEEPSVATVHTSPDNLGDDRGTETHRIGYVAYYRKDLFANGPVPLLLAFHGGGDSSFYIAHVSGWYRIARRHGFLLVAIENHLNSTATEMMELIEILKTRYPIDPTRIYGSGFSMGGCKSWDLYQEYPAAFAALAPMDATFEVGCNSYGKPAPAPINEDTPVPLFYAGGEVTPLPELPFQAERCWDRMRYVFRVNQLKTPYTVTFEDRENWPDPIWGISGDRVEDIVDPQRGNTLRIHYFESQDGVTRTAFACVGGQAHECREHTCEQAWQFMSQFRRSTQ
;
A
#
# COMPACT_ATOMS: atom_id res chain seq x y z
N MET A 1 -23.99 -0.88 -15.38
CA MET A 1 -23.80 0.53 -15.03
C MET A 1 -23.30 0.58 -13.61
N GLY A 2 -22.29 1.41 -13.35
CA GLY A 2 -21.73 1.59 -12.00
C GLY A 2 -22.73 2.24 -11.05
N MET A 3 -22.38 2.29 -9.76
CA MET A 3 -23.26 2.83 -8.73
C MET A 3 -23.39 4.35 -8.87
N GLN A 4 -24.47 4.82 -9.50
CA GLN A 4 -24.66 6.24 -9.83
C GLN A 4 -24.94 7.14 -8.62
N GLN A 5 -25.41 6.57 -7.50
CA GLN A 5 -25.78 7.29 -6.29
C GLN A 5 -25.46 6.43 -5.06
N MET A 6 -25.18 7.08 -3.94
CA MET A 6 -24.98 6.38 -2.67
C MET A 6 -26.22 5.53 -2.31
N PRO A 7 -26.04 4.25 -1.93
CA PRO A 7 -27.13 3.42 -1.50
C PRO A 7 -27.63 3.88 -0.13
N THR A 8 -28.85 3.49 0.22
CA THR A 8 -29.38 3.78 1.56
C THR A 8 -28.65 2.91 2.57
N ILE A 9 -27.94 3.56 3.50
CA ILE A 9 -27.19 2.90 4.57
C ILE A 9 -28.10 2.71 5.78
N ASN A 10 -28.23 1.47 6.24
CA ASN A 10 -28.95 1.13 7.47
C ASN A 10 -27.93 0.84 8.58
N THR A 11 -28.15 1.42 9.76
CA THR A 11 -27.36 1.13 10.96
C THR A 11 -28.09 0.10 11.83
N LEU A 12 -27.41 -1.00 12.13
CA LEU A 12 -27.87 -2.05 13.03
C LEU A 12 -27.73 -1.61 14.50
N SER A 13 -28.37 -2.33 15.41
CA SER A 13 -28.37 -2.01 16.85
C SER A 13 -26.99 -2.07 17.51
N ASP A 14 -26.08 -2.87 16.97
CA ASP A 14 -24.69 -3.00 17.42
C ASP A 14 -23.76 -1.93 16.82
N GLY A 15 -24.27 -1.08 15.92
CA GLY A 15 -23.50 -0.06 15.19
C GLY A 15 -23.05 -0.51 13.81
N GLY A 16 -23.17 -1.79 13.47
CA GLY A 16 -22.86 -2.34 12.15
C GLY A 16 -23.71 -1.69 11.05
N LYS A 17 -23.25 -1.79 9.81
CA LYS A 17 -23.85 -1.09 8.66
C LYS A 17 -24.26 -2.09 7.60
N THR A 18 -25.38 -1.83 6.95
CA THR A 18 -25.85 -2.64 5.82
C THR A 18 -26.36 -1.77 4.69
N TRP A 19 -26.18 -2.25 3.47
CA TRP A 19 -26.74 -1.65 2.26
C TRP A 19 -26.79 -2.67 1.13
N GLU A 20 -27.60 -2.39 0.12
CA GLU A 20 -27.73 -3.24 -1.06
C GLU A 20 -27.79 -2.41 -2.34
N TYR A 21 -27.37 -3.00 -3.45
CA TYR A 21 -27.39 -2.35 -4.75
C TYR A 21 -27.49 -3.40 -5.87
N SER A 22 -28.20 -3.08 -6.95
CA SER A 22 -28.29 -3.94 -8.15
C SER A 22 -27.56 -3.29 -9.31
N PHE A 23 -26.54 -3.97 -9.82
CA PHE A 23 -25.83 -3.65 -11.06
C PHE A 23 -26.46 -4.39 -12.24
N ASP A 24 -25.86 -4.30 -13.42
CA ASP A 24 -26.42 -4.92 -14.63
C ASP A 24 -26.35 -6.46 -14.56
N THR A 25 -25.24 -7.03 -14.10
CA THR A 25 -24.99 -8.49 -14.12
C THR A 25 -25.07 -9.15 -12.75
N PHE A 26 -25.02 -8.38 -11.67
CA PHE A 26 -25.09 -8.87 -10.29
C PHE A 26 -25.77 -7.86 -9.35
N ALA A 27 -26.28 -8.35 -8.23
CA ALA A 27 -26.73 -7.56 -7.10
C ALA A 27 -25.90 -7.91 -5.86
N VAL A 28 -25.70 -6.93 -4.99
CA VAL A 28 -24.95 -7.09 -3.74
C VAL A 28 -25.79 -6.77 -2.51
N LYS A 29 -25.53 -7.51 -1.44
CA LYS A 29 -25.86 -7.11 -0.07
C LYS A 29 -24.56 -7.02 0.71
N VAL A 30 -24.33 -5.88 1.33
CA VAL A 30 -23.08 -5.61 2.03
C VAL A 30 -23.38 -5.47 3.51
N TYR A 31 -22.68 -6.26 4.31
CA TYR A 31 -22.66 -6.14 5.75
C TYR A 31 -21.28 -5.70 6.21
N VAL A 32 -21.23 -4.59 6.95
CA VAL A 32 -20.02 -4.04 7.55
C VAL A 32 -20.16 -4.14 9.07
N PRO A 33 -19.54 -5.15 9.70
CA PRO A 33 -19.53 -5.24 11.16
C PRO A 33 -18.71 -4.10 11.77
N VAL A 34 -18.92 -3.84 13.07
CA VAL A 34 -18.08 -2.89 13.82
C VAL A 34 -16.67 -3.45 13.91
N GLY A 35 -15.72 -2.77 13.26
CA GLY A 35 -14.31 -3.16 13.23
C GLY A 35 -13.44 -2.38 14.19
N ASN A 36 -12.16 -2.23 13.84
CA ASN A 36 -11.19 -1.43 14.57
C ASN A 36 -11.65 0.05 14.64
N PRO A 37 -11.64 0.70 15.82
CA PRO A 37 -12.07 2.10 15.97
C PRO A 37 -11.20 3.12 15.21
N LEU A 38 -10.03 2.71 14.72
CA LEU A 38 -9.16 3.53 13.89
C LEU A 38 -9.46 3.39 12.40
N SER A 39 -10.44 2.61 11.96
CA SER A 39 -10.70 2.36 10.52
C SER A 39 -10.99 3.60 9.70
N ASP A 40 -11.49 4.65 10.33
CA ASP A 40 -11.81 5.92 9.67
C ASP A 40 -10.56 6.81 9.49
N ILE A 41 -9.44 6.43 10.09
CA ILE A 41 -8.16 7.15 10.03
C ILE A 41 -7.11 6.29 9.34
N VAL A 42 -6.96 5.03 9.78
CA VAL A 42 -6.01 4.04 9.27
C VAL A 42 -6.68 3.17 8.22
N ASN A 43 -6.14 3.17 7.00
CA ASN A 43 -6.74 2.41 5.90
C ASN A 43 -6.29 0.95 5.92
N PHE A 44 -6.99 0.12 6.69
CA PHE A 44 -6.80 -1.33 6.76
C PHE A 44 -7.07 -2.06 5.44
N GLY A 45 -7.66 -1.40 4.43
CA GLY A 45 -8.08 -2.01 3.18
C GLY A 45 -6.97 -2.80 2.48
N PHE A 46 -5.70 -2.40 2.62
CA PHE A 46 -4.58 -3.13 2.03
C PHE A 46 -4.32 -4.50 2.67
N MET A 47 -4.59 -4.66 3.97
CA MET A 47 -4.44 -5.92 4.70
C MET A 47 -5.74 -6.72 4.77
N ALA A 48 -6.88 -6.05 4.59
CA ALA A 48 -8.18 -6.66 4.63
C ALA A 48 -8.42 -7.67 3.50
N PRO A 49 -9.03 -8.82 3.80
CA PRO A 49 -9.56 -9.67 2.76
C PRO A 49 -10.74 -9.00 2.08
N TYR A 50 -10.90 -9.27 0.78
CA TYR A 50 -12.12 -8.92 0.07
C TYR A 50 -13.02 -10.16 0.01
N LEU A 51 -13.98 -10.22 0.95
CA LEU A 51 -14.83 -11.38 1.16
C LEU A 51 -16.06 -11.33 0.26
N LEU A 52 -16.07 -12.19 -0.76
CA LEU A 52 -17.16 -12.32 -1.70
C LEU A 52 -17.89 -13.64 -1.47
N ILE A 53 -19.16 -13.56 -1.07
CA ILE A 53 -20.01 -14.71 -0.79
C ILE A 53 -21.03 -14.85 -1.92
N PHE A 54 -20.80 -15.78 -2.84
CA PHE A 54 -21.69 -16.03 -3.97
C PHE A 54 -22.84 -16.92 -3.50
N ASP A 55 -24.01 -16.31 -3.38
CA ASP A 55 -25.19 -16.90 -2.76
C ASP A 55 -26.07 -17.64 -3.77
N ASP A 56 -26.36 -18.91 -3.52
CA ASP A 56 -27.27 -19.72 -4.36
C ASP A 56 -28.76 -19.46 -4.04
N GLU A 57 -29.05 -18.89 -2.87
CA GLU A 57 -30.41 -18.60 -2.40
C GLU A 57 -30.60 -17.10 -2.16
N TYR A 58 -31.74 -16.56 -2.58
CA TYR A 58 -32.10 -15.19 -2.22
C TYR A 58 -32.33 -15.11 -0.71
N ARG A 59 -31.51 -14.31 -0.03
CA ARG A 59 -31.65 -14.01 1.41
C ARG A 59 -32.21 -12.62 1.61
N SER A 60 -33.00 -12.40 2.66
CA SER A 60 -33.23 -11.03 3.13
C SER A 60 -31.93 -10.41 3.67
N MET A 61 -31.88 -9.09 3.88
CA MET A 61 -30.69 -8.47 4.50
C MET A 61 -30.46 -9.02 5.93
N GLU A 62 -31.55 -9.25 6.68
CA GLU A 62 -31.48 -9.84 8.03
C GLU A 62 -30.89 -11.26 8.00
N ASP A 63 -31.35 -12.10 7.07
CA ASP A 63 -30.83 -13.47 6.92
C ASP A 63 -29.36 -13.47 6.46
N ALA A 64 -28.97 -12.53 5.59
CA ALA A 64 -27.58 -12.39 5.15
C ALA A 64 -26.65 -12.03 6.32
N VAL A 65 -27.06 -11.08 7.18
CA VAL A 65 -26.32 -10.74 8.41
C VAL A 65 -26.27 -11.94 9.36
N ALA A 66 -27.39 -12.61 9.62
CA ALA A 66 -27.44 -13.79 10.48
C ALA A 66 -26.51 -14.90 9.96
N TYR A 67 -26.47 -15.10 8.65
CA TYR A 67 -25.59 -16.07 8.01
C TYR A 67 -24.10 -15.68 8.10
N ALA A 68 -23.76 -14.39 7.92
CA ALA A 68 -22.40 -13.90 8.14
C ALA A 68 -21.92 -14.13 9.58
N ILE A 69 -22.83 -13.97 10.54
CA ILE A 69 -22.56 -14.24 11.96
C ILE A 69 -22.33 -15.73 12.19
N ALA A 70 -23.30 -16.56 11.79
CA ALA A 70 -23.26 -18.01 12.00
C ALA A 70 -22.07 -18.70 11.31
N SER A 71 -21.63 -18.18 10.16
CA SER A 71 -20.52 -18.74 9.39
C SER A 71 -19.14 -18.24 9.85
N GLY A 72 -19.08 -17.25 10.75
CA GLY A 72 -17.81 -16.64 11.18
C GLY A 72 -17.21 -15.61 10.20
N TYR A 73 -17.86 -15.32 9.06
CA TYR A 73 -17.42 -14.25 8.14
C TYR A 73 -17.34 -12.89 8.83
N HIS A 74 -18.30 -12.61 9.72
CA HIS A 74 -18.35 -11.36 10.47
C HIS A 74 -17.11 -11.13 11.34
N GLU A 75 -16.54 -12.19 11.92
CA GLU A 75 -15.38 -12.09 12.81
C GLU A 75 -14.16 -11.61 12.02
N ILE A 76 -13.92 -12.21 10.86
CA ILE A 76 -12.82 -11.82 9.97
C ILE A 76 -13.06 -10.42 9.41
N ALA A 77 -14.30 -10.11 8.99
CA ALA A 77 -14.63 -8.78 8.49
C ALA A 77 -14.39 -7.69 9.57
N ALA A 78 -14.79 -7.92 10.81
CA ALA A 78 -14.55 -7.02 11.93
C ALA A 78 -13.06 -6.89 12.26
N ARG A 79 -12.32 -8.01 12.31
CA ARG A 79 -10.89 -8.08 12.62
C ARG A 79 -10.04 -7.19 11.70
N TYR A 80 -10.41 -7.10 10.43
CA TYR A 80 -9.67 -6.31 9.42
C TYR A 80 -10.42 -5.06 8.95
N SER A 81 -11.50 -4.66 9.65
CA SER A 81 -12.32 -3.50 9.30
C SER A 81 -12.75 -3.47 7.83
N THR A 82 -13.33 -4.57 7.36
CA THR A 82 -13.83 -4.77 5.99
C THR A 82 -15.28 -5.25 6.00
N SER A 83 -15.83 -5.55 4.83
CA SER A 83 -17.21 -5.99 4.64
C SER A 83 -17.30 -7.46 4.25
N VAL A 84 -18.48 -8.04 4.51
CA VAL A 84 -18.94 -9.27 3.87
C VAL A 84 -19.85 -8.86 2.73
N VAL A 85 -19.49 -9.22 1.50
CA VAL A 85 -20.25 -8.86 0.29
C VAL A 85 -20.92 -10.10 -0.27
N PHE A 86 -22.23 -10.19 -0.09
CA PHE A 86 -23.06 -11.22 -0.70
C PHE A 86 -23.36 -10.84 -2.14
N VAL A 87 -23.20 -11.78 -3.06
CA VAL A 87 -23.33 -11.57 -4.50
C VAL A 87 -24.35 -12.54 -5.06
N THR A 88 -25.28 -12.03 -5.86
CA THR A 88 -26.27 -12.83 -6.60
C THR A 88 -26.36 -12.33 -8.05
N PRO A 89 -26.58 -13.20 -9.04
CA PRO A 89 -26.76 -12.77 -10.42
C PRO A 89 -28.12 -12.10 -10.60
N THR A 90 -28.19 -11.05 -11.42
CA THR A 90 -29.46 -10.40 -11.82
C THR A 90 -30.21 -11.18 -12.90
N ALA A 91 -29.56 -12.16 -13.53
CA ALA A 91 -30.16 -13.00 -14.54
C ALA A 91 -31.34 -13.81 -13.96
N ALA A 92 -32.49 -13.81 -14.66
CA ALA A 92 -33.69 -14.50 -14.21
C ALA A 92 -33.51 -16.02 -13.99
N GLY A 93 -32.53 -16.63 -14.67
CA GLY A 93 -32.16 -18.05 -14.47
C GLY A 93 -31.18 -18.31 -13.33
N GLY A 94 -30.88 -17.30 -12.50
CA GLY A 94 -29.90 -17.41 -11.43
C GLY A 94 -28.50 -17.72 -11.96
N TRP A 95 -27.74 -18.53 -11.22
CA TRP A 95 -26.36 -18.92 -11.59
C TRP A 95 -26.27 -19.69 -12.91
N ASP A 96 -27.32 -20.42 -13.30
CA ASP A 96 -27.34 -21.15 -14.58
C ASP A 96 -27.36 -20.21 -15.80
N ALA A 97 -27.86 -18.98 -15.60
CA ALA A 97 -27.94 -17.94 -16.63
C ALA A 97 -27.01 -16.74 -16.36
N ALA A 98 -26.18 -16.80 -15.33
CA ALA A 98 -25.23 -15.75 -15.00
C ALA A 98 -24.21 -15.58 -16.14
N PRO A 99 -23.92 -14.34 -16.59
CA PRO A 99 -22.94 -14.11 -17.64
C PRO A 99 -21.54 -14.43 -17.15
N GLU A 100 -20.67 -14.94 -18.02
CA GLU A 100 -19.26 -15.20 -17.70
C GLU A 100 -18.51 -13.96 -17.21
N THR A 101 -18.97 -12.76 -17.60
CA THR A 101 -18.36 -11.48 -17.20
C THR A 101 -18.67 -11.09 -15.75
N LEU A 102 -19.64 -11.71 -15.07
CA LEU A 102 -20.15 -11.25 -13.78
C LEU A 102 -19.04 -10.98 -12.76
N PHE A 103 -18.06 -11.87 -12.66
CA PHE A 103 -16.94 -11.69 -11.73
C PHE A 103 -16.07 -10.49 -12.12
N ALA A 104 -15.76 -10.33 -13.41
CA ALA A 104 -14.98 -9.19 -13.89
C ALA A 104 -15.74 -7.86 -13.71
N ASP A 105 -17.06 -7.87 -13.93
CA ASP A 105 -17.94 -6.71 -13.70
C ASP A 105 -17.94 -6.33 -12.21
N LEU A 106 -18.05 -7.31 -11.30
CA LEU A 106 -17.99 -7.08 -9.85
C LEU A 106 -16.65 -6.48 -9.41
N ILE A 107 -15.54 -7.02 -9.90
CA ILE A 107 -14.21 -6.49 -9.61
C ILE A 107 -14.07 -5.07 -10.19
N ALA A 108 -14.62 -4.81 -11.37
CA ALA A 108 -14.68 -3.49 -11.96
C ALA A 108 -15.52 -2.48 -11.16
N GLU A 109 -16.33 -2.91 -10.20
CA GLU A 109 -17.08 -2.04 -9.27
C GLU A 109 -16.51 -2.05 -7.84
N SER A 110 -15.25 -2.46 -7.68
CA SER A 110 -14.60 -2.65 -6.36
C SER A 110 -13.21 -2.02 -6.27
N ARG A 111 -12.93 -1.24 -5.23
CA ARG A 111 -11.62 -0.57 -5.04
C ARG A 111 -11.27 -0.42 -3.55
N ILE A 112 -10.02 -0.08 -3.24
CA ILE A 112 -9.64 0.52 -1.96
C ILE A 112 -9.23 1.97 -2.18
N ASN A 113 -9.52 2.86 -1.23
CA ASN A 113 -9.11 4.25 -1.26
C ASN A 113 -9.10 4.82 0.16
N GLN A 114 -8.38 5.92 0.37
CA GLN A 114 -8.41 6.65 1.64
C GLN A 114 -9.81 7.17 1.98
N TYR A 115 -10.57 7.61 0.97
CA TYR A 115 -11.94 8.09 1.16
C TYR A 115 -12.92 6.92 1.08
N HIS A 116 -13.17 6.32 2.23
CA HIS A 116 -14.13 5.23 2.37
C HIS A 116 -14.91 5.33 3.68
N HIS A 117 -16.15 4.85 3.65
CA HIS A 117 -17.02 4.75 4.82
C HIS A 117 -18.09 3.69 4.57
N ASP A 118 -18.56 2.99 5.61
CA ASP A 118 -19.63 1.99 5.52
C ASP A 118 -19.45 0.93 4.40
N GLY A 119 -18.20 0.55 4.10
CA GLY A 119 -17.90 -0.43 3.04
C GLY A 119 -18.02 0.12 1.61
N ILE A 120 -18.05 1.43 1.45
CA ILE A 120 -18.12 2.14 0.17
C ILE A 120 -16.89 3.03 0.04
N VAL A 121 -16.32 3.09 -1.15
CA VAL A 121 -15.30 4.05 -1.54
C VAL A 121 -15.96 5.15 -2.35
N THR A 122 -15.66 6.41 -2.02
CA THR A 122 -16.02 7.56 -2.84
C THR A 122 -14.73 8.19 -3.32
N PRO A 123 -14.22 7.84 -4.50
CA PRO A 123 -12.90 8.28 -4.94
C PRO A 123 -12.91 9.80 -5.12
N LYS A 124 -11.86 10.47 -4.68
CA LYS A 124 -11.64 11.90 -4.91
C LYS A 124 -10.40 12.07 -5.76
N ASN A 125 -10.54 12.73 -6.91
CA ASN A 125 -9.38 13.15 -7.67
C ASN A 125 -8.70 14.29 -6.92
N ARG A 126 -7.50 14.06 -6.40
CA ARG A 126 -6.77 15.07 -5.63
C ARG A 126 -6.37 16.29 -6.48
N PHE A 127 -6.09 16.10 -7.76
CA PHE A 127 -5.62 17.16 -8.65
C PHE A 127 -6.75 18.07 -9.11
N THR A 128 -7.94 17.52 -9.40
CA THR A 128 -9.11 18.31 -9.81
C THR A 128 -10.03 18.68 -8.65
N GLY A 129 -9.95 17.95 -7.53
CA GLY A 129 -10.86 18.06 -6.39
C GLY A 129 -12.21 17.38 -6.61
N GLU A 130 -12.44 16.75 -7.77
CA GLU A 130 -13.71 16.15 -8.14
C GLU A 130 -13.91 14.81 -7.45
N TRP A 131 -15.13 14.57 -6.97
CA TRP A 131 -15.57 13.27 -6.45
C TRP A 131 -16.08 12.41 -7.60
N GLY A 132 -15.67 11.14 -7.62
CA GLY A 132 -16.16 10.13 -8.55
C GLY A 132 -17.35 9.35 -7.99
N GLU A 133 -17.83 8.41 -8.80
CA GLU A 133 -18.94 7.53 -8.44
C GLU A 133 -18.56 6.59 -7.28
N PRO A 134 -19.50 6.30 -6.36
CA PRO A 134 -19.25 5.34 -5.30
C PRO A 134 -19.00 3.93 -5.86
N VAL A 135 -18.17 3.16 -5.17
CA VAL A 135 -17.84 1.77 -5.52
C VAL A 135 -17.75 0.92 -4.25
N ILE A 136 -17.83 -0.41 -4.41
CA ILE A 136 -17.68 -1.34 -3.29
C ILE A 136 -16.25 -1.22 -2.75
N ARG A 137 -16.09 -1.14 -1.43
CA ARG A 137 -14.75 -1.20 -0.82
C ARG A 137 -14.25 -2.66 -0.86
N GLY A 138 -13.14 -2.90 -1.53
CA GLY A 138 -12.55 -4.24 -1.66
C GLY A 138 -11.14 -4.21 -2.24
N ALA A 139 -10.20 -4.92 -1.61
CA ALA A 139 -8.85 -5.13 -2.11
C ALA A 139 -8.82 -6.29 -3.11
N ILE A 140 -8.82 -5.97 -4.41
CA ILE A 140 -8.86 -6.94 -5.52
C ILE A 140 -7.77 -8.02 -5.37
N PHE A 141 -6.57 -7.64 -4.93
CA PHE A 141 -5.44 -8.55 -4.74
C PHE A 141 -5.55 -9.49 -3.53
N ARG A 142 -6.59 -9.31 -2.69
CA ARG A 142 -6.95 -10.18 -1.56
C ARG A 142 -8.37 -10.74 -1.70
N THR A 143 -8.85 -10.89 -2.94
CA THR A 143 -10.18 -11.44 -3.21
C THR A 143 -10.26 -12.91 -2.79
N ILE A 144 -11.14 -13.20 -1.83
CA ILE A 144 -11.48 -14.55 -1.39
C ILE A 144 -12.95 -14.76 -1.78
N VAL A 145 -13.19 -15.73 -2.64
CA VAL A 145 -14.53 -16.03 -3.16
C VAL A 145 -15.03 -17.33 -2.56
N TYR A 146 -16.18 -17.29 -1.91
CA TYR A 146 -16.91 -18.48 -1.49
C TYR A 146 -18.09 -18.71 -2.43
N GLY A 147 -18.30 -19.95 -2.85
CA GLY A 147 -19.52 -20.36 -3.54
C GLY A 147 -19.96 -21.75 -3.09
N ARG A 148 -21.28 -21.97 -3.10
CA ARG A 148 -21.91 -23.25 -2.77
C ARG A 148 -22.92 -23.64 -3.85
N GLY A 149 -23.01 -24.93 -4.17
CA GLY A 149 -24.03 -25.43 -5.12
C GLY A 149 -23.84 -24.81 -6.50
N LYS A 150 -24.89 -24.20 -7.07
CA LYS A 150 -24.80 -23.63 -8.42
C LYS A 150 -23.85 -22.43 -8.50
N ALA A 151 -23.71 -21.68 -7.41
CA ALA A 151 -22.70 -20.63 -7.32
C ALA A 151 -21.28 -21.21 -7.42
N ALA A 152 -21.01 -22.35 -6.75
CA ALA A 152 -19.74 -23.05 -6.86
C ALA A 152 -19.52 -23.56 -8.29
N ASP A 153 -20.56 -24.09 -8.95
CA ASP A 153 -20.48 -24.57 -10.34
C ASP A 153 -20.16 -23.43 -11.31
N TYR A 154 -20.75 -22.24 -11.12
CA TYR A 154 -20.40 -21.03 -11.87
C TYR A 154 -18.91 -20.69 -11.70
N LEU A 155 -18.42 -20.67 -10.44
CA LEU A 155 -17.01 -20.39 -10.15
C LEU A 155 -16.08 -21.45 -10.76
N ALA A 156 -16.45 -22.73 -10.69
CA ALA A 156 -15.68 -23.83 -11.27
C ALA A 156 -15.54 -23.72 -12.79
N LYS A 157 -16.59 -23.23 -13.45
CA LYS A 157 -16.63 -23.06 -14.91
C LYS A 157 -15.91 -21.79 -15.38
N HIS A 158 -15.99 -20.71 -14.62
CA HIS A 158 -15.59 -19.38 -15.09
C HIS A 158 -14.39 -18.77 -14.36
N CYS A 159 -14.08 -19.18 -13.13
CA CYS A 159 -13.10 -18.51 -12.28
C CYS A 159 -11.83 -19.34 -11.97
N LEU A 160 -11.76 -20.60 -12.39
CA LEU A 160 -10.60 -21.47 -12.21
C LEU A 160 -9.52 -21.32 -13.30
N LYS A 161 -9.33 -20.08 -13.78
CA LYS A 161 -8.40 -19.72 -14.85
C LYS A 161 -7.85 -18.31 -14.63
N LYS A 162 -6.88 -17.89 -15.44
CA LYS A 162 -6.45 -16.49 -15.46
C LYS A 162 -7.61 -15.60 -15.93
N LEU A 163 -7.91 -14.56 -15.16
CA LEU A 163 -8.92 -13.57 -15.48
C LEU A 163 -8.28 -12.21 -15.69
N GLU A 164 -8.63 -11.52 -16.77
CA GLU A 164 -8.19 -10.16 -17.05
C GLU A 164 -9.36 -9.20 -16.79
N GLY A 165 -9.09 -8.04 -16.20
CA GLY A 165 -10.10 -7.02 -15.91
C GLY A 165 -9.48 -5.74 -15.36
N GLN A 166 -10.29 -4.88 -14.76
CA GLN A 166 -9.80 -3.67 -14.10
C GLN A 166 -9.17 -4.03 -12.75
N TYR A 167 -7.86 -3.87 -12.64
CA TYR A 167 -7.08 -4.06 -11.41
C TYR A 167 -6.82 -2.70 -10.72
N LEU A 168 -5.84 -2.61 -9.82
CA LEU A 168 -5.61 -1.44 -8.96
C LEU A 168 -5.29 -0.13 -9.71
N TRP A 169 -4.53 -0.20 -10.81
CA TRP A 169 -4.07 0.98 -11.56
C TRP A 169 -4.41 0.92 -13.06
N GLY A 170 -5.28 -0.01 -13.45
CA GLY A 170 -5.65 -0.25 -14.84
C GLY A 170 -5.84 -1.74 -15.14
N PRO A 171 -5.90 -2.11 -16.43
CA PRO A 171 -6.11 -3.49 -16.83
C PRO A 171 -5.04 -4.44 -16.30
N GLY A 172 -5.44 -5.61 -15.83
CA GLY A 172 -4.52 -6.66 -15.38
C GLY A 172 -5.22 -7.90 -14.84
N ASP A 173 -4.42 -8.76 -14.21
CA ASP A 173 -4.87 -10.05 -13.69
C ASP A 173 -5.72 -9.87 -12.41
N ILE A 174 -7.02 -10.13 -12.53
CA ILE A 174 -8.01 -10.02 -11.45
C ILE A 174 -8.36 -11.37 -10.82
N THR A 175 -7.61 -12.44 -11.15
CA THR A 175 -7.88 -13.78 -10.63
C THR A 175 -7.94 -13.77 -9.09
N PRO A 176 -8.91 -14.46 -8.45
CA PRO A 176 -8.98 -14.51 -7.00
C PRO A 176 -7.65 -14.92 -6.32
N ALA A 177 -7.43 -14.39 -5.12
CA ALA A 177 -6.34 -14.83 -4.26
C ALA A 177 -6.61 -16.23 -3.71
N ALA A 178 -7.88 -16.56 -3.45
CA ALA A 178 -8.32 -17.92 -3.10
C ALA A 178 -9.81 -18.14 -3.44
N LEU A 179 -10.19 -19.40 -3.64
CA LEU A 179 -11.58 -19.84 -3.77
C LEU A 179 -11.94 -20.88 -2.72
N ILE A 180 -13.16 -20.80 -2.20
CA ILE A 180 -13.79 -21.83 -1.37
C ILE A 180 -14.96 -22.38 -2.19
N LEU A 181 -14.90 -23.67 -2.54
CA LEU A 181 -15.88 -24.33 -3.39
C LEU A 181 -16.57 -25.43 -2.60
N GLU A 182 -17.87 -25.28 -2.39
CA GLU A 182 -18.67 -26.21 -1.61
C GLU A 182 -19.78 -26.86 -2.46
N ASN A 183 -19.98 -28.18 -2.34
CA ASN A 183 -21.09 -28.89 -2.99
C ASN A 183 -21.16 -28.72 -4.52
N LEU A 184 -20.03 -28.87 -5.21
CA LEU A 184 -19.98 -28.88 -6.68
C LEU A 184 -20.79 -30.04 -7.26
N SER A 185 -21.62 -29.72 -8.26
CA SER A 185 -22.34 -30.70 -9.06
C SER A 185 -21.66 -30.98 -10.42
N VAL A 186 -20.69 -30.14 -10.80
CA VAL A 186 -19.88 -30.30 -12.00
C VAL A 186 -18.45 -30.72 -11.69
N LEU A 187 -17.80 -31.41 -12.64
CA LEU A 187 -16.37 -31.68 -12.54
C LEU A 187 -15.59 -30.41 -12.91
N PRO A 188 -14.80 -29.82 -11.99
CA PRO A 188 -14.08 -28.58 -12.26
C PRO A 188 -12.91 -28.82 -13.22
N ARG A 189 -12.56 -27.79 -14.00
CA ARG A 189 -11.35 -27.77 -14.82
C ARG A 189 -10.51 -26.56 -14.43
N VAL A 190 -9.44 -26.80 -13.68
CA VAL A 190 -8.49 -25.74 -13.31
C VAL A 190 -7.48 -25.55 -14.43
N GLU A 191 -7.33 -24.31 -14.89
CA GLU A 191 -6.41 -23.91 -15.97
C GLU A 191 -5.22 -23.09 -15.45
N ARG A 192 -5.05 -23.06 -14.12
CA ARG A 192 -4.01 -22.28 -13.44
C ARG A 192 -3.50 -23.01 -12.19
N ARG A 193 -2.21 -23.36 -12.20
CA ARG A 193 -1.53 -24.14 -11.16
C ARG A 193 -1.48 -23.46 -9.79
N ASP A 194 -1.29 -22.14 -9.77
CA ASP A 194 -1.12 -21.33 -8.55
C ASP A 194 -2.45 -20.78 -7.99
N LEU A 195 -3.53 -21.57 -8.04
CA LEU A 195 -4.84 -21.18 -7.49
C LEU A 195 -5.10 -21.84 -6.13
N PRO A 196 -5.07 -21.09 -5.01
CA PRO A 196 -5.51 -21.61 -3.72
C PRO A 196 -6.99 -21.94 -3.72
N ILE A 197 -7.32 -23.21 -3.45
CA ILE A 197 -8.69 -23.73 -3.45
C ILE A 197 -8.93 -24.52 -2.16
N LEU A 198 -9.93 -24.11 -1.39
CA LEU A 198 -10.48 -24.88 -0.28
C LEU A 198 -11.73 -25.61 -0.78
N SER A 199 -11.64 -26.93 -0.91
CA SER A 199 -12.72 -27.79 -1.36
C SER A 199 -13.49 -28.33 -0.15
N VAL A 200 -14.78 -28.01 -0.05
CA VAL A 200 -15.61 -28.35 1.12
C VAL A 200 -16.74 -29.27 0.70
N HIS A 201 -16.88 -30.41 1.37
CA HIS A 201 -17.99 -31.36 1.16
C HIS A 201 -18.19 -31.76 -0.32
N ASN A 202 -17.09 -31.84 -1.08
CA ASN A 202 -17.09 -32.26 -2.48
C ASN A 202 -16.77 -33.75 -2.62
N SER A 203 -17.28 -34.36 -3.70
CA SER A 203 -16.97 -35.75 -4.03
C SER A 203 -15.47 -35.96 -4.27
N GLU A 204 -15.01 -37.20 -4.10
CA GLU A 204 -13.62 -37.58 -4.37
C GLU A 204 -13.19 -37.23 -5.81
N ALA A 205 -14.04 -37.49 -6.79
CA ALA A 205 -13.78 -37.14 -8.19
C ALA A 205 -13.57 -35.63 -8.39
N VAL A 206 -14.36 -34.79 -7.72
CA VAL A 206 -14.18 -33.33 -7.75
C VAL A 206 -12.86 -32.94 -7.09
N ASN A 207 -12.56 -33.50 -5.90
CA ASN A 207 -11.32 -33.22 -5.18
C ASN A 207 -10.08 -33.59 -6.01
N ASP A 208 -10.13 -34.73 -6.70
CA ASP A 208 -9.05 -35.19 -7.57
C ASP A 208 -8.87 -34.28 -8.79
N ALA A 209 -9.96 -33.82 -9.41
CA ALA A 209 -9.90 -32.87 -10.51
C ALA A 209 -9.28 -31.52 -10.08
N LEU A 210 -9.63 -31.03 -8.88
CA LEU A 210 -9.04 -29.81 -8.32
C LEU A 210 -7.52 -29.98 -8.08
N ARG A 211 -7.11 -31.08 -7.43
CA ARG A 211 -5.68 -31.38 -7.15
C ARG A 211 -4.87 -31.62 -8.43
N ALA A 212 -5.46 -32.23 -9.44
CA ALA A 212 -4.83 -32.40 -10.74
C ALA A 212 -4.53 -31.05 -11.41
N GLY A 213 -5.33 -30.02 -11.12
CA GLY A 213 -5.26 -28.72 -11.77
C GLY A 213 -4.54 -27.62 -10.98
N SER A 214 -4.45 -27.71 -9.65
CA SER A 214 -3.78 -26.72 -8.79
C SER A 214 -2.79 -27.34 -7.79
N ASP A 215 -1.72 -26.61 -7.47
CA ASP A 215 -0.72 -26.94 -6.45
C ASP A 215 -1.21 -26.64 -5.02
N TYR A 216 -2.31 -25.89 -4.87
CA TYR A 216 -2.76 -25.37 -3.58
C TYR A 216 -4.20 -25.78 -3.30
N VAL A 217 -4.44 -27.08 -3.06
CA VAL A 217 -5.79 -27.60 -2.76
C VAL A 217 -5.83 -28.22 -1.37
N GLU A 218 -6.68 -27.68 -0.49
CA GLU A 218 -7.03 -28.31 0.78
C GLU A 218 -8.47 -28.82 0.73
N VAL A 219 -8.72 -30.01 1.30
CA VAL A 219 -10.06 -30.61 1.36
C VAL A 219 -10.54 -30.60 2.81
N ARG A 220 -11.79 -30.22 3.03
CA ARG A 220 -12.45 -30.20 4.33
C ARG A 220 -13.83 -30.88 4.26
N ASP A 221 -14.18 -31.57 5.33
CA ASP A 221 -15.53 -32.12 5.49
C ASP A 221 -16.53 -31.01 5.83
N THR A 222 -16.10 -30.06 6.66
CA THR A 222 -16.86 -28.87 7.08
C THR A 222 -15.99 -27.62 7.04
N LEU A 223 -16.58 -26.48 6.72
CA LEU A 223 -15.90 -25.18 6.75
C LEU A 223 -15.93 -24.60 8.17
N ASP A 224 -14.75 -24.35 8.73
CA ASP A 224 -14.56 -23.48 9.89
C ASP A 224 -13.87 -22.21 9.38
N PHE A 225 -14.67 -21.23 8.95
CA PHE A 225 -14.12 -20.11 8.19
C PHE A 225 -13.02 -19.35 8.92
N PRO A 226 -13.15 -18.96 10.21
CA PRO A 226 -12.05 -18.31 10.93
C PRO A 226 -10.77 -19.15 10.97
N ALA A 227 -10.87 -20.44 11.29
CA ALA A 227 -9.69 -21.31 11.39
C ALA A 227 -9.05 -21.59 10.02
N ASP A 228 -9.87 -21.83 9.00
CA ASP A 228 -9.41 -22.04 7.62
C ASP A 228 -8.84 -20.75 7.01
N PHE A 229 -9.38 -19.59 7.39
CA PHE A 229 -8.86 -18.28 7.00
C PHE A 229 -7.44 -18.07 7.53
N ASP A 230 -7.24 -18.22 8.84
CA ASP A 230 -5.93 -17.99 9.48
C ASP A 230 -4.88 -19.00 9.01
N ARG A 231 -5.29 -20.25 8.76
CA ARG A 231 -4.37 -21.32 8.31
C ARG A 231 -4.00 -21.20 6.84
N PHE A 232 -4.98 -21.00 5.97
CA PHE A 232 -4.81 -21.23 4.53
C PHE A 232 -5.04 -19.97 3.67
N LEU A 233 -6.05 -19.16 3.98
CA LEU A 233 -6.50 -18.09 3.09
C LEU A 233 -5.76 -16.76 3.30
N TYR A 234 -5.57 -16.33 4.55
CA TYR A 234 -5.05 -14.99 4.88
C TYR A 234 -3.70 -14.68 4.25
N ARG A 235 -2.81 -15.68 4.22
CA ARG A 235 -1.46 -15.57 3.69
C ARG A 235 -1.44 -15.38 2.18
N ARG A 236 -2.54 -15.64 1.47
CA ARG A 236 -2.60 -15.57 0.01
C ARG A 236 -2.92 -14.16 -0.45
N LYS A 237 -2.07 -13.63 -1.31
CA LYS A 237 -2.28 -12.36 -2.00
C LYS A 237 -1.88 -12.53 -3.47
N ARG A 238 -2.68 -12.04 -4.40
CA ARG A 238 -2.33 -12.03 -5.82
C ARG A 238 -1.89 -10.64 -6.23
N TRP A 239 -0.59 -10.40 -6.23
CA TRP A 239 -0.01 -9.11 -6.55
C TRP A 239 0.40 -9.04 -8.02
N VAL A 240 -0.35 -8.26 -8.82
CA VAL A 240 -0.06 -8.07 -10.25
C VAL A 240 0.07 -9.42 -10.98
N GLY A 241 -0.88 -10.31 -10.71
CA GLY A 241 -0.94 -11.67 -11.25
C GLY A 241 -0.04 -12.70 -10.57
N VAL A 242 0.92 -12.30 -9.73
CA VAL A 242 1.77 -13.25 -9.00
C VAL A 242 1.10 -13.64 -7.68
N LEU A 243 0.90 -14.93 -7.43
CA LEU A 243 0.53 -15.41 -6.10
C LEU A 243 1.74 -15.26 -5.16
N ALA A 244 1.59 -14.42 -4.16
CA ALA A 244 2.56 -14.19 -3.10
C ALA A 244 2.01 -14.70 -1.76
N GLU A 245 2.93 -15.09 -0.87
CA GLU A 245 2.62 -15.36 0.53
C GLU A 245 2.97 -14.15 1.39
N GLU A 246 1.97 -13.60 2.07
CA GLU A 246 2.14 -12.57 3.07
C GLU A 246 2.37 -13.23 4.45
N PRO A 247 3.47 -12.89 5.15
CA PRO A 247 3.70 -13.43 6.48
C PRO A 247 2.75 -12.83 7.50
N VAL A 248 2.47 -13.60 8.56
CA VAL A 248 1.77 -13.10 9.75
C VAL A 248 2.80 -12.46 10.67
N MET A 249 2.61 -11.21 11.07
CA MET A 249 3.58 -10.45 11.87
C MET A 249 3.97 -11.15 13.17
N GLU A 250 3.00 -11.75 13.85
CA GLU A 250 3.21 -12.55 15.06
C GLU A 250 4.22 -13.69 14.84
N SER A 251 4.16 -14.38 13.69
CA SER A 251 5.10 -15.46 13.35
C SER A 251 6.52 -14.99 13.01
N LEU A 252 6.72 -13.68 12.88
CA LEU A 252 8.01 -13.05 12.63
C LEU A 252 8.62 -12.39 13.88
N ASP A 253 7.98 -12.54 15.04
CA ASP A 253 8.26 -11.78 16.27
C ASP A 253 8.18 -10.25 16.06
N MET A 254 7.30 -9.82 15.15
CA MET A 254 7.06 -8.42 14.82
C MET A 254 5.76 -7.94 15.46
N VAL A 255 5.81 -6.72 15.96
CA VAL A 255 4.65 -5.91 16.30
C VAL A 255 4.23 -5.11 15.07
N GLU A 256 2.93 -5.08 14.80
CA GLU A 256 2.26 -4.20 13.85
C GLU A 256 1.18 -3.46 14.64
N GLU A 257 1.38 -2.17 14.89
CA GLU A 257 0.59 -1.38 15.83
C GLU A 257 -0.01 -0.15 15.14
N PRO A 258 -1.27 -0.25 14.66
CA PRO A 258 -2.04 0.90 14.23
C PRO A 258 -2.31 1.84 15.40
N SER A 259 -2.08 3.12 15.20
CA SER A 259 -2.24 4.14 16.23
C SER A 259 -2.55 5.50 15.60
N VAL A 260 -2.81 6.49 16.45
CA VAL A 260 -3.15 7.85 16.07
C VAL A 260 -2.48 8.83 17.03
N ALA A 261 -2.07 9.98 16.50
CA ALA A 261 -1.63 11.13 17.28
C ALA A 261 -2.48 12.34 16.90
N THR A 262 -2.82 13.17 17.89
CA THR A 262 -3.43 14.48 17.64
C THR A 262 -2.31 15.52 17.61
N VAL A 263 -2.27 16.33 16.56
CA VAL A 263 -1.31 17.43 16.38
C VAL A 263 -2.04 18.74 16.15
N HIS A 264 -1.35 19.86 16.33
CA HIS A 264 -1.85 21.16 15.93
C HIS A 264 -1.83 21.28 14.42
N THR A 265 -2.93 21.78 13.85
CA THR A 265 -2.99 22.00 12.40
C THR A 265 -2.18 23.26 12.06
N SER A 266 -1.15 23.10 11.24
CA SER A 266 -0.26 24.21 10.89
C SER A 266 -0.91 25.16 9.88
N PRO A 267 -0.54 26.47 9.88
CA PRO A 267 -1.17 27.45 8.98
C PRO A 267 -1.01 27.15 7.48
N ASP A 268 0.02 26.38 7.12
CA ASP A 268 0.34 25.95 5.76
C ASP A 268 -0.31 24.62 5.37
N ASN A 269 -1.13 24.02 6.24
CA ASN A 269 -1.88 22.82 5.92
C ASN A 269 -2.94 23.11 4.82
N LEU A 270 -2.85 22.39 3.71
CA LEU A 270 -3.79 22.43 2.58
C LEU A 270 -4.49 21.09 2.33
N GLY A 271 -4.44 20.20 3.31
CA GLY A 271 -5.17 18.94 3.35
C GLY A 271 -6.66 19.11 3.66
N ASP A 272 -7.31 17.97 3.90
CA ASP A 272 -8.71 17.87 4.28
C ASP A 272 -8.99 18.51 5.66
N ASP A 273 -7.99 18.59 6.56
CA ASP A 273 -8.12 19.19 7.90
C ASP A 273 -7.75 20.69 7.95
N ARG A 274 -7.53 21.33 6.81
CA ARG A 274 -7.15 22.75 6.73
C ARG A 274 -8.07 23.66 7.57
N GLY A 275 -7.46 24.47 8.44
CA GLY A 275 -8.15 25.50 9.21
C GLY A 275 -8.80 25.01 10.51
N THR A 276 -8.69 23.72 10.82
CA THR A 276 -8.98 23.20 12.16
C THR A 276 -7.92 23.66 13.17
N GLU A 277 -8.20 23.56 14.48
CA GLU A 277 -7.20 23.85 15.53
C GLU A 277 -6.21 22.69 15.67
N THR A 278 -6.72 21.47 15.69
CA THR A 278 -5.97 20.22 15.75
C THR A 278 -6.59 19.21 14.82
N HIS A 279 -5.79 18.24 14.37
CA HIS A 279 -6.27 17.09 13.62
C HIS A 279 -5.51 15.82 14.02
N ARG A 280 -6.01 14.67 13.52
CA ARG A 280 -5.48 13.35 13.85
C ARG A 280 -4.63 12.82 12.70
N ILE A 281 -3.41 12.38 13.02
CA ILE A 281 -2.52 11.67 12.11
C ILE A 281 -2.52 10.19 12.47
N GLY A 282 -3.03 9.36 11.55
CA GLY A 282 -2.92 7.91 11.66
C GLY A 282 -1.52 7.42 11.29
N TYR A 283 -1.07 6.37 11.94
CA TYR A 283 0.17 5.69 11.57
C TYR A 283 0.13 4.21 11.98
N VAL A 284 1.02 3.41 11.39
CA VAL A 284 1.27 2.03 11.81
C VAL A 284 2.74 1.89 12.18
N ALA A 285 3.01 1.50 13.43
CA ALA A 285 4.35 1.22 13.92
C ALA A 285 4.71 -0.25 13.70
N TYR A 286 5.91 -0.52 13.20
CA TYR A 286 6.45 -1.85 13.01
C TYR A 286 7.80 -1.98 13.70
N TYR A 287 7.94 -3.01 14.54
CA TYR A 287 9.18 -3.29 15.26
C TYR A 287 9.23 -4.72 15.78
N ARG A 288 10.43 -5.24 16.05
CA ARG A 288 10.57 -6.54 16.72
C ARG A 288 10.10 -6.45 18.18
N LYS A 289 9.48 -7.49 18.73
CA LYS A 289 9.00 -7.50 20.12
C LYS A 289 10.10 -7.20 21.16
N ASP A 290 11.35 -7.55 20.87
CA ASP A 290 12.51 -7.31 21.71
C ASP A 290 13.24 -5.98 21.41
N LEU A 291 12.74 -5.16 20.49
CA LEU A 291 13.48 -4.02 19.92
C LEU A 291 14.04 -3.08 21.00
N PHE A 292 13.24 -2.78 22.02
CA PHE A 292 13.59 -1.80 23.06
C PHE A 292 14.32 -2.40 24.27
N ALA A 293 14.64 -3.70 24.25
CA ALA A 293 15.27 -4.38 25.39
C ALA A 293 16.64 -3.79 25.78
N ASN A 294 17.34 -3.15 24.83
CA ASN A 294 18.67 -2.58 25.02
C ASN A 294 18.69 -1.04 24.95
N GLY A 295 17.54 -0.39 25.16
CA GLY A 295 17.42 1.07 25.23
C GLY A 295 16.96 1.71 23.92
N PRO A 296 17.22 3.03 23.74
CA PRO A 296 16.68 3.79 22.62
C PRO A 296 17.19 3.35 21.25
N VAL A 297 16.29 3.30 20.27
CA VAL A 297 16.53 2.78 18.91
C VAL A 297 16.30 3.85 17.83
N PRO A 298 16.80 3.65 16.60
CA PRO A 298 16.49 4.55 15.51
C PRO A 298 14.99 4.57 15.16
N LEU A 299 14.53 5.72 14.68
CA LEU A 299 13.22 5.91 14.08
C LEU A 299 13.38 6.11 12.56
N LEU A 300 12.57 5.43 11.76
CA LEU A 300 12.34 5.75 10.35
C LEU A 300 10.86 6.10 10.14
N LEU A 301 10.58 7.34 9.72
CA LEU A 301 9.26 7.70 9.18
C LEU A 301 9.16 7.27 7.72
N ALA A 302 8.10 6.57 7.36
CA ALA A 302 7.85 6.11 5.98
C ALA A 302 6.55 6.71 5.41
N PHE A 303 6.65 7.31 4.22
CA PHE A 303 5.54 7.99 3.55
C PHE A 303 5.17 7.29 2.23
N HIS A 304 3.89 6.95 2.06
CA HIS A 304 3.40 6.20 0.89
C HIS A 304 3.17 7.04 -0.37
N GLY A 305 2.90 6.41 -1.51
CA GLY A 305 2.52 7.09 -2.75
C GLY A 305 1.14 7.75 -2.67
N GLY A 306 0.81 8.62 -3.63
CA GLY A 306 -0.50 9.28 -3.64
C GLY A 306 -1.63 8.26 -3.85
N GLY A 307 -2.62 8.22 -2.95
CA GLY A 307 -3.75 7.29 -3.02
C GLY A 307 -3.50 5.90 -2.43
N ASP A 308 -2.27 5.62 -1.97
CA ASP A 308 -1.92 4.40 -1.25
C ASP A 308 -2.23 4.52 0.26
N SER A 309 -1.65 3.64 1.09
CA SER A 309 -1.79 3.66 2.54
C SER A 309 -0.49 3.37 3.28
N SER A 310 -0.52 3.57 4.60
CA SER A 310 0.57 3.19 5.53
C SER A 310 0.99 1.71 5.38
N PHE A 311 0.02 0.80 5.22
CA PHE A 311 0.28 -0.61 4.97
C PHE A 311 0.95 -0.87 3.61
N TYR A 312 0.54 -0.14 2.56
CA TYR A 312 1.15 -0.28 1.23
C TYR A 312 2.66 -0.02 1.29
N ILE A 313 3.06 1.14 1.85
CA ILE A 313 4.48 1.48 1.90
C ILE A 313 5.26 0.49 2.78
N ALA A 314 4.71 0.06 3.91
CA ALA A 314 5.40 -0.91 4.77
C ALA A 314 5.61 -2.27 4.08
N HIS A 315 4.57 -2.82 3.44
CA HIS A 315 4.58 -4.20 2.91
C HIS A 315 5.15 -4.31 1.50
N VAL A 316 4.78 -3.41 0.58
CA VAL A 316 5.19 -3.49 -0.84
C VAL A 316 6.66 -3.16 -0.99
N SER A 317 7.12 -2.10 -0.32
CA SER A 317 8.54 -1.72 -0.33
C SER A 317 9.39 -2.56 0.62
N GLY A 318 8.79 -3.45 1.43
CA GLY A 318 9.54 -4.32 2.35
C GLY A 318 10.17 -3.62 3.55
N TRP A 319 9.82 -2.36 3.84
CA TRP A 319 10.34 -1.62 5.00
C TRP A 319 10.20 -2.38 6.33
N TYR A 320 9.10 -3.13 6.56
CA TYR A 320 8.97 -3.91 7.79
C TYR A 320 10.02 -5.03 7.90
N ARG A 321 10.43 -5.63 6.77
CA ARG A 321 11.49 -6.67 6.75
C ARG A 321 12.85 -6.04 6.99
N ILE A 322 13.10 -4.85 6.45
CA ILE A 322 14.32 -4.07 6.68
C ILE A 322 14.39 -3.68 8.17
N ALA A 323 13.29 -3.18 8.76
CA ALA A 323 13.16 -2.88 10.18
C ALA A 323 13.47 -4.08 11.07
N ARG A 324 12.93 -5.25 10.70
CA ARG A 324 13.23 -6.52 11.38
C ARG A 324 14.70 -6.90 11.29
N ARG A 325 15.32 -6.80 10.10
CA ARG A 325 16.73 -7.18 9.88
C ARG A 325 17.71 -6.30 10.65
N HIS A 326 17.43 -5.00 10.70
CA HIS A 326 18.39 -4.00 11.18
C HIS A 326 18.08 -3.40 12.55
N GLY A 327 16.91 -3.71 13.12
CA GLY A 327 16.57 -3.29 14.49
C GLY A 327 16.32 -1.79 14.61
N PHE A 328 15.30 -1.28 13.91
CA PHE A 328 14.79 0.08 14.09
C PHE A 328 13.27 0.10 14.18
N LEU A 329 12.73 1.20 14.71
CA LEU A 329 11.31 1.48 14.74
C LEU A 329 10.91 2.08 13.39
N LEU A 330 10.08 1.37 12.64
CA LEU A 330 9.43 1.90 11.44
C LEU A 330 8.08 2.50 11.85
N VAL A 331 7.81 3.73 11.42
CA VAL A 331 6.49 4.35 11.57
C VAL A 331 6.00 4.78 10.18
N ALA A 332 5.08 4.02 9.61
CA ALA A 332 4.45 4.32 8.33
C ALA A 332 3.26 5.25 8.55
N ILE A 333 3.28 6.44 7.92
CA ILE A 333 2.29 7.49 8.14
C ILE A 333 1.11 7.32 7.19
N GLU A 334 -0.10 7.29 7.72
CA GLU A 334 -1.33 7.19 6.94
C GLU A 334 -1.77 8.56 6.44
N ASN A 335 -2.25 8.61 5.18
CA ASN A 335 -2.71 9.83 4.52
C ASN A 335 -1.82 11.04 4.80
N HIS A 336 -0.49 10.83 4.75
CA HIS A 336 0.51 11.84 5.14
C HIS A 336 0.41 13.16 4.35
N LEU A 337 -0.29 13.13 3.23
CA LEU A 337 -0.59 14.27 2.39
C LEU A 337 -1.72 15.17 2.92
N ASN A 338 -2.32 14.81 4.04
CA ASN A 338 -3.18 15.66 4.86
C ASN A 338 -2.38 16.40 5.94
N SER A 339 -1.07 16.15 6.03
CA SER A 339 -0.21 16.75 7.05
C SER A 339 1.05 17.38 6.47
N THR A 340 1.53 18.44 7.10
CA THR A 340 2.69 19.24 6.69
C THR A 340 3.99 18.69 7.28
N ALA A 341 5.14 19.16 6.79
CA ALA A 341 6.42 18.87 7.43
C ALA A 341 6.48 19.43 8.87
N THR A 342 5.86 20.59 9.11
CA THR A 342 5.68 21.19 10.44
C THR A 342 4.99 20.23 11.40
N GLU A 343 3.88 19.65 10.99
CA GLU A 343 3.08 18.74 11.80
C GLU A 343 3.80 17.40 12.05
N MET A 344 4.68 16.97 11.13
CA MET A 344 5.55 15.82 11.37
C MET A 344 6.54 16.07 12.51
N MET A 345 6.96 17.31 12.76
CA MET A 345 7.85 17.60 13.89
C MET A 345 7.15 17.39 15.22
N GLU A 346 5.88 17.80 15.32
CA GLU A 346 5.07 17.54 16.51
C GLU A 346 4.80 16.04 16.67
N LEU A 347 4.49 15.33 15.58
CA LEU A 347 4.33 13.87 15.61
C LEU A 347 5.60 13.17 16.14
N ILE A 348 6.79 13.59 15.70
CA ILE A 348 8.06 13.02 16.20
C ILE A 348 8.19 13.20 17.71
N GLU A 349 7.84 14.36 18.26
CA GLU A 349 7.87 14.58 19.71
C GLU A 349 6.86 13.69 20.44
N ILE A 350 5.65 13.53 19.90
CA ILE A 350 4.66 12.59 20.45
C ILE A 350 5.19 11.15 20.42
N LEU A 351 5.79 10.72 19.31
CA LEU A 351 6.36 9.39 19.17
C LEU A 351 7.48 9.12 20.19
N LYS A 352 8.32 10.12 20.52
CA LYS A 352 9.35 10.01 21.56
C LYS A 352 8.79 9.81 22.96
N THR A 353 7.55 10.25 23.22
CA THR A 353 6.87 9.95 24.50
C THR A 353 6.33 8.53 24.55
N ARG A 354 6.05 7.92 23.39
CA ARG A 354 5.47 6.58 23.26
C ARG A 354 6.52 5.48 23.15
N TYR A 355 7.62 5.74 22.45
CA TYR A 355 8.65 4.76 22.15
C TYR A 355 10.04 5.26 22.60
N PRO A 356 10.92 4.37 23.10
CA PRO A 356 12.32 4.68 23.33
C PRO A 356 13.07 4.98 22.02
N ILE A 357 13.02 6.22 21.55
CA ILE A 357 13.67 6.67 20.33
C ILE A 357 15.00 7.35 20.67
N ASP A 358 16.07 6.97 19.98
CA ASP A 358 17.33 7.68 20.01
C ASP A 358 17.16 8.99 19.21
N PRO A 359 17.14 10.16 19.86
CA PRO A 359 16.88 11.41 19.17
C PRO A 359 17.96 11.71 18.13
N THR A 360 19.16 11.13 18.23
CA THR A 360 20.25 11.34 17.27
C THR A 360 20.10 10.53 15.98
N ARG A 361 19.14 9.60 15.92
CA ARG A 361 18.92 8.65 14.80
C ARG A 361 17.47 8.66 14.35
N ILE A 362 17.02 9.82 13.88
CA ILE A 362 15.71 10.00 13.25
C ILE A 362 15.92 10.11 11.74
N TYR A 363 15.25 9.25 10.99
CA TYR A 363 15.34 9.15 9.55
C TYR A 363 13.95 9.32 8.92
N GLY A 364 13.91 9.69 7.65
CA GLY A 364 12.66 9.76 6.88
C GLY A 364 12.86 9.23 5.46
N SER A 365 11.86 8.55 4.92
CA SER A 365 11.86 8.07 3.55
C SER A 365 10.43 8.03 3.00
N GLY A 366 10.30 8.07 1.68
CA GLY A 366 9.01 7.86 1.06
C GLY A 366 9.09 7.70 -0.44
N PHE A 367 7.99 7.20 -1.00
CA PHE A 367 7.82 6.91 -2.41
C PHE A 367 6.88 7.92 -3.06
N SER A 368 7.22 8.40 -4.25
CA SER A 368 6.35 9.27 -5.05
C SER A 368 5.93 10.52 -4.26
N MET A 369 4.64 10.73 -4.00
CA MET A 369 4.17 11.80 -3.10
C MET A 369 4.75 11.73 -1.68
N GLY A 370 5.09 10.55 -1.17
CA GLY A 370 5.88 10.40 0.06
C GLY A 370 7.36 10.75 -0.09
N GLY A 371 7.90 10.59 -1.30
CA GLY A 371 9.22 11.12 -1.67
C GLY A 371 9.22 12.65 -1.63
N CYS A 372 8.16 13.29 -2.15
CA CYS A 372 7.94 14.72 -2.01
C CYS A 372 7.81 15.15 -0.53
N LYS A 373 7.10 14.41 0.32
CA LYS A 373 7.09 14.67 1.77
C LYS A 373 8.50 14.61 2.38
N SER A 374 9.33 13.66 1.95
CA SER A 374 10.72 13.57 2.39
C SER A 374 11.57 14.75 1.91
N TRP A 375 11.27 15.31 0.73
CA TRP A 375 11.86 16.57 0.27
C TRP A 375 11.41 17.79 1.07
N ASP A 376 10.14 17.85 1.50
CA ASP A 376 9.66 18.89 2.43
C ASP A 376 10.53 18.87 3.70
N LEU A 377 10.73 17.68 4.29
CA LEU A 377 11.54 17.51 5.50
C LEU A 377 13.01 17.92 5.31
N TYR A 378 13.60 17.61 4.15
CA TYR A 378 14.99 17.97 3.81
C TYR A 378 15.19 19.47 3.74
N GLN A 379 14.25 20.17 3.10
CA GLN A 379 14.38 21.60 2.83
C GLN A 379 13.85 22.47 3.98
N GLU A 380 12.93 21.98 4.82
CA GLU A 380 12.28 22.79 5.87
C GLU A 380 12.84 22.50 7.28
N TYR A 381 13.31 21.27 7.55
CA TYR A 381 13.75 20.84 8.89
C TYR A 381 15.10 20.11 8.87
N PRO A 382 16.18 20.71 8.31
CA PRO A 382 17.44 20.02 8.07
C PRO A 382 18.15 19.52 9.35
N ALA A 383 17.91 20.14 10.50
CA ALA A 383 18.49 19.73 11.78
C ALA A 383 17.73 18.58 12.46
N ALA A 384 16.52 18.26 12.02
CA ALA A 384 15.68 17.26 12.69
C ALA A 384 16.12 15.82 12.37
N PHE A 385 16.64 15.59 11.16
CA PHE A 385 16.92 14.26 10.62
C PHE A 385 18.42 13.97 10.54
N ALA A 386 18.79 12.74 10.87
CA ALA A 386 20.14 12.22 10.69
C ALA A 386 20.42 11.88 9.21
N ALA A 387 19.41 11.45 8.47
CA ALA A 387 19.44 11.28 7.02
C ALA A 387 18.02 11.16 6.44
N LEU A 388 17.86 11.41 5.14
CA LEU A 388 16.60 11.28 4.42
C LEU A 388 16.77 10.44 3.14
N ALA A 389 15.72 9.73 2.74
CA ALA A 389 15.68 8.98 1.50
C ALA A 389 14.40 9.23 0.68
N PRO A 390 14.27 10.39 0.01
CA PRO A 390 13.21 10.62 -0.97
C PRO A 390 13.38 9.68 -2.18
N MET A 391 12.29 9.15 -2.72
CA MET A 391 12.34 8.24 -3.87
C MET A 391 11.24 8.54 -4.89
N ASP A 392 11.59 8.39 -6.17
CA ASP A 392 10.72 8.33 -7.34
C ASP A 392 9.79 9.55 -7.51
N ALA A 393 10.16 10.74 -7.01
CA ALA A 393 9.50 12.00 -7.32
C ALA A 393 10.27 13.23 -6.81
N THR A 394 10.04 14.37 -7.48
CA THR A 394 10.51 15.70 -7.08
C THR A 394 9.43 16.77 -7.34
N PHE A 395 9.41 17.81 -6.51
CA PHE A 395 8.83 19.12 -6.85
C PHE A 395 9.93 20.15 -7.12
N GLU A 396 9.55 21.32 -7.64
CA GLU A 396 10.43 22.49 -7.75
C GLU A 396 11.07 22.81 -6.39
N VAL A 397 12.34 23.21 -6.40
CA VAL A 397 13.05 23.61 -5.17
C VAL A 397 12.32 24.80 -4.54
N GLY A 398 12.07 24.72 -3.23
CA GLY A 398 11.28 25.73 -2.53
C GLY A 398 9.77 25.51 -2.54
N CYS A 399 9.27 24.52 -3.30
CA CYS A 399 7.88 24.07 -3.19
C CYS A 399 7.77 22.87 -2.23
N ASN A 400 6.66 22.80 -1.49
CA ASN A 400 6.28 21.67 -0.65
C ASN A 400 5.42 20.65 -1.42
N SER A 401 5.04 19.56 -0.77
CA SER A 401 4.19 18.48 -1.29
C SER A 401 2.79 18.90 -1.79
N TYR A 402 2.33 20.13 -1.52
CA TYR A 402 1.12 20.72 -2.11
C TYR A 402 1.38 21.51 -3.40
N GLY A 403 2.63 21.56 -3.87
CA GLY A 403 3.05 22.40 -4.98
C GLY A 403 2.97 23.90 -4.65
N LYS A 404 3.13 24.27 -3.37
CA LYS A 404 3.13 25.66 -2.89
C LYS A 404 4.49 26.02 -2.29
N PRO A 405 4.87 27.30 -2.26
CA PRO A 405 6.09 27.72 -1.59
C PRO A 405 6.15 27.21 -0.15
N ALA A 406 7.34 26.79 0.29
CA ALA A 406 7.61 26.41 1.67
C ALA A 406 7.19 27.54 2.64
N PRO A 407 6.67 27.22 3.84
CA PRO A 407 6.15 28.21 4.78
C PRO A 407 7.23 29.09 5.41
N ALA A 408 8.49 28.68 5.32
CA ALA A 408 9.67 29.38 5.79
C ALA A 408 10.79 29.30 4.74
N PRO A 409 11.85 30.12 4.86
CA PRO A 409 13.03 29.98 4.01
C PRO A 409 13.58 28.55 4.05
N ILE A 410 13.83 27.97 2.88
CA ILE A 410 14.39 26.63 2.78
C ILE A 410 15.85 26.58 3.22
N ASN A 411 16.31 25.40 3.59
CA ASN A 411 17.70 25.06 3.87
C ASN A 411 18.59 25.43 2.67
N GLU A 412 19.65 26.20 2.90
CA GLU A 412 20.59 26.59 1.85
C GLU A 412 22.01 26.07 2.08
N ASP A 413 22.35 25.71 3.32
CA ASP A 413 23.74 25.51 3.75
C ASP A 413 23.95 24.45 4.82
N THR A 414 22.88 23.89 5.43
CA THR A 414 22.99 22.86 6.45
C THR A 414 23.05 21.48 5.76
N PRO A 415 24.20 20.78 5.78
CA PRO A 415 24.32 19.50 5.09
C PRO A 415 23.45 18.44 5.75
N VAL A 416 22.69 17.70 4.94
CA VAL A 416 21.83 16.60 5.39
C VAL A 416 22.14 15.37 4.55
N PRO A 417 22.58 14.24 5.16
CA PRO A 417 22.80 13.01 4.42
C PRO A 417 21.55 12.57 3.66
N LEU A 418 21.71 12.26 2.38
CA LEU A 418 20.61 12.03 1.45
C LEU A 418 20.88 10.83 0.54
N PHE A 419 19.90 9.93 0.46
CA PHE A 419 19.84 8.89 -0.56
C PHE A 419 18.63 9.15 -1.47
N TYR A 420 18.85 9.50 -2.73
CA TYR A 420 17.75 9.66 -3.70
C TYR A 420 17.76 8.52 -4.72
N ALA A 421 16.57 8.01 -5.07
CA ALA A 421 16.43 7.01 -6.11
C ALA A 421 15.29 7.33 -7.09
N GLY A 422 15.42 6.89 -8.35
CA GLY A 422 14.35 6.96 -9.35
C GLY A 422 14.44 5.85 -10.41
N GLY A 423 13.33 5.59 -11.09
CA GLY A 423 13.23 4.63 -12.19
C GLY A 423 13.70 5.21 -13.53
N GLU A 424 14.37 4.40 -14.35
CA GLU A 424 14.88 4.85 -15.66
C GLU A 424 13.79 4.96 -16.74
N VAL A 425 12.75 4.12 -16.67
CA VAL A 425 11.68 4.01 -17.69
C VAL A 425 10.31 4.44 -17.17
N THR A 426 10.30 5.22 -16.10
CA THR A 426 9.08 5.80 -15.51
C THR A 426 8.35 6.72 -16.49
N PRO A 427 7.00 6.75 -16.47
CA PRO A 427 6.21 7.72 -17.23
C PRO A 427 6.17 9.12 -16.57
N LEU A 428 6.69 9.27 -15.34
CA LEU A 428 6.73 10.52 -14.59
C LEU A 428 8.18 10.99 -14.46
N PRO A 429 8.49 12.30 -14.51
CA PRO A 429 9.87 12.72 -14.33
C PRO A 429 10.31 12.61 -12.87
N GLU A 430 11.35 11.81 -12.67
CA GLU A 430 11.99 11.42 -11.40
C GLU A 430 13.50 11.67 -11.43
N LEU A 431 14.16 11.42 -12.56
CA LEU A 431 15.62 11.53 -12.73
C LEU A 431 15.98 12.83 -13.47
N PRO A 432 17.19 13.39 -13.27
CA PRO A 432 17.51 14.72 -13.75
C PRO A 432 17.57 14.85 -15.27
N PHE A 433 17.81 13.77 -16.02
CA PHE A 433 17.69 13.77 -17.49
C PHE A 433 16.24 13.85 -18.00
N GLN A 434 15.25 13.57 -17.14
CA GLN A 434 13.84 13.48 -17.56
C GLN A 434 13.12 14.84 -17.53
N ALA A 435 13.49 15.74 -16.61
CA ALA A 435 12.92 17.09 -16.54
C ALA A 435 13.84 18.07 -15.79
N GLU A 436 13.76 19.36 -16.17
CA GLU A 436 14.54 20.45 -15.58
C GLU A 436 14.35 20.55 -14.06
N ARG A 437 13.12 20.34 -13.56
CA ARG A 437 12.84 20.36 -12.11
C ARG A 437 13.61 19.29 -11.33
N CYS A 438 13.84 18.12 -11.95
CA CYS A 438 14.59 17.03 -11.34
C CYS A 438 16.09 17.38 -11.33
N TRP A 439 16.60 17.94 -12.42
CA TRP A 439 17.96 18.48 -12.51
C TRP A 439 18.23 19.60 -11.49
N ASP A 440 17.33 20.57 -11.35
CA ASP A 440 17.48 21.67 -10.38
C ASP A 440 17.46 21.16 -8.94
N ARG A 441 16.65 20.13 -8.64
CA ARG A 441 16.66 19.46 -7.33
C ARG A 441 18.01 18.83 -7.02
N MET A 442 18.69 18.22 -8.00
CA MET A 442 20.03 17.68 -7.79
C MET A 442 21.04 18.80 -7.55
N ARG A 443 21.02 19.86 -8.38
CA ARG A 443 21.87 21.05 -8.20
C ARG A 443 21.70 21.67 -6.80
N TYR A 444 20.48 21.70 -6.28
CA TYR A 444 20.20 22.14 -4.92
C TYR A 444 20.90 21.27 -3.86
N VAL A 445 20.82 19.95 -3.97
CA VAL A 445 21.54 19.03 -3.07
C VAL A 445 23.06 19.22 -3.15
N PHE A 446 23.61 19.40 -4.35
CA PHE A 446 25.04 19.69 -4.55
C PHE A 446 25.49 20.93 -3.77
N ARG A 447 24.67 21.98 -3.77
CA ARG A 447 24.90 23.21 -2.99
C ARG A 447 24.82 22.96 -1.48
N VAL A 448 23.69 22.44 -1.02
CA VAL A 448 23.41 22.25 0.42
C VAL A 448 24.40 21.30 1.08
N ASN A 449 24.71 20.17 0.42
CA ASN A 449 25.67 19.19 0.93
C ASN A 449 27.12 19.54 0.59
N GLN A 450 27.36 20.71 0.00
CA GLN A 450 28.69 21.26 -0.27
C GLN A 450 29.58 20.24 -0.96
N LEU A 451 29.09 19.65 -2.05
CA LEU A 451 29.80 18.58 -2.75
C LEU A 451 31.11 19.10 -3.35
N LYS A 452 32.16 18.26 -3.29
CA LYS A 452 33.51 18.58 -3.75
C LYS A 452 33.53 18.83 -5.26
N THR A 453 32.85 17.97 -6.00
CA THR A 453 32.71 18.08 -7.45
C THR A 453 31.56 19.04 -7.77
N PRO A 454 31.80 20.14 -8.51
CA PRO A 454 30.74 21.07 -8.87
C PRO A 454 29.80 20.45 -9.91
N TYR A 455 28.50 20.73 -9.79
CA TYR A 455 27.50 20.32 -10.78
C TYR A 455 27.42 21.34 -11.92
N THR A 456 28.30 21.19 -12.92
CA THR A 456 28.51 22.21 -13.98
C THR A 456 27.71 21.99 -15.25
N VAL A 457 26.95 20.90 -15.35
CA VAL A 457 26.14 20.59 -16.53
C VAL A 457 24.82 21.35 -16.53
N THR A 458 24.26 21.65 -17.71
CA THR A 458 22.94 22.29 -17.85
C THR A 458 21.91 21.32 -18.43
N PHE A 459 20.63 21.54 -18.13
CA PHE A 459 19.56 20.66 -18.60
C PHE A 459 19.38 20.70 -20.12
N GLU A 460 19.64 21.84 -20.77
CA GLU A 460 19.58 21.99 -22.23
C GLU A 460 20.59 21.09 -22.95
N ASP A 461 21.72 20.80 -22.31
CA ASP A 461 22.82 20.00 -22.85
C ASP A 461 22.79 18.53 -22.41
N ARG A 462 21.64 18.06 -21.87
CA ARG A 462 21.53 16.72 -21.27
C ARG A 462 21.86 15.55 -22.18
N GLU A 463 21.66 15.71 -23.49
CA GLU A 463 21.98 14.67 -24.47
C GLU A 463 23.51 14.46 -24.62
N ASN A 464 24.33 15.40 -24.14
CA ASN A 464 25.79 15.35 -24.21
C ASN A 464 26.46 15.17 -22.83
N TRP A 465 25.68 14.91 -21.79
CA TRP A 465 26.23 14.74 -20.45
C TRP A 465 27.21 13.56 -20.36
N PRO A 466 28.34 13.71 -19.63
CA PRO A 466 29.26 12.60 -19.36
C PRO A 466 28.58 11.38 -18.70
N ASP A 467 27.65 11.64 -17.78
CA ASP A 467 26.73 10.62 -17.29
C ASP A 467 25.33 10.91 -17.86
N PRO A 468 24.73 9.99 -18.62
CA PRO A 468 23.48 10.26 -19.33
C PRO A 468 22.26 10.39 -18.42
N ILE A 469 22.35 9.94 -17.16
CA ILE A 469 21.25 10.01 -16.20
C ILE A 469 21.47 11.19 -15.25
N TRP A 470 22.62 11.21 -14.58
CA TRP A 470 22.94 12.13 -13.49
C TRP A 470 23.67 13.39 -13.94
N GLY A 471 24.09 13.47 -15.20
CA GLY A 471 24.89 14.58 -15.71
C GLY A 471 26.38 14.39 -15.51
N ILE A 472 26.78 14.02 -14.29
CA ILE A 472 28.16 13.69 -13.95
C ILE A 472 28.24 12.38 -13.18
N SER A 473 29.39 11.73 -13.22
CA SER A 473 29.64 10.53 -12.41
C SER A 473 29.94 10.89 -10.95
N GLY A 474 29.66 9.95 -10.04
CA GLY A 474 30.01 10.09 -8.62
C GLY A 474 31.51 9.88 -8.39
N ASP A 475 32.00 10.29 -7.22
CA ASP A 475 33.37 9.99 -6.77
C ASP A 475 33.58 8.47 -6.61
N ARG A 476 32.48 7.73 -6.35
CA ARG A 476 32.41 6.28 -6.39
C ARG A 476 31.06 5.86 -7.00
N VAL A 477 31.07 4.81 -7.82
CA VAL A 477 29.86 4.21 -8.40
C VAL A 477 29.79 2.73 -8.03
N GLU A 478 28.63 2.27 -7.59
CA GLU A 478 28.37 0.87 -7.26
C GLU A 478 27.14 0.35 -8.00
N ASP A 479 27.25 -0.87 -8.53
CA ASP A 479 26.15 -1.58 -9.20
C ASP A 479 25.70 -2.74 -8.31
N ILE A 480 24.43 -2.72 -7.90
CA ILE A 480 23.84 -3.73 -7.04
C ILE A 480 22.70 -4.41 -7.80
N VAL A 481 22.87 -5.71 -8.07
CA VAL A 481 21.90 -6.49 -8.84
C VAL A 481 20.77 -6.93 -7.91
N ASP A 482 19.53 -6.70 -8.33
CA ASP A 482 18.33 -7.30 -7.74
C ASP A 482 18.15 -8.71 -8.35
N PRO A 483 18.47 -9.79 -7.62
CA PRO A 483 18.39 -11.14 -8.16
C PRO A 483 16.94 -11.58 -8.44
N GLN A 484 15.94 -10.93 -7.84
CA GLN A 484 14.54 -11.29 -8.05
C GLN A 484 14.00 -10.82 -9.40
N ARG A 485 14.53 -9.71 -9.92
CA ARG A 485 14.07 -9.08 -11.17
C ARG A 485 15.13 -9.02 -12.27
N GLY A 486 16.39 -9.28 -11.94
CA GLY A 486 17.51 -9.17 -12.89
C GLY A 486 17.89 -7.73 -13.26
N ASN A 487 17.34 -6.75 -12.54
CA ASN A 487 17.61 -5.32 -12.74
C ASN A 487 18.79 -4.89 -11.86
N THR A 488 19.49 -3.82 -12.24
CA THR A 488 20.60 -3.25 -11.48
C THR A 488 20.20 -1.89 -10.90
N LEU A 489 20.41 -1.71 -9.60
CA LEU A 489 20.44 -0.41 -8.95
C LEU A 489 21.88 0.12 -9.05
N ARG A 490 22.06 1.19 -9.81
CA ARG A 490 23.35 1.89 -9.91
C ARG A 490 23.34 3.08 -8.97
N ILE A 491 24.33 3.18 -8.08
CA ILE A 491 24.42 4.22 -7.05
C ILE A 491 25.68 5.05 -7.28
N HIS A 492 25.52 6.36 -7.43
CA HIS A 492 26.57 7.37 -7.50
C HIS A 492 26.74 8.02 -6.13
N TYR A 493 27.89 7.82 -5.51
CA TYR A 493 28.26 8.41 -4.23
C TYR A 493 29.10 9.67 -4.46
N PHE A 494 28.76 10.75 -3.76
CA PHE A 494 29.45 12.03 -3.85
C PHE A 494 30.01 12.47 -2.49
N GLU A 495 31.27 12.86 -2.49
CA GLU A 495 32.01 13.38 -1.33
C GLU A 495 31.71 14.87 -1.12
N SER A 496 31.35 15.26 0.10
CA SER A 496 31.31 16.65 0.53
C SER A 496 32.72 17.23 0.65
N GLN A 497 32.87 18.55 0.65
CA GLN A 497 34.17 19.24 0.78
C GLN A 497 34.93 18.89 2.06
N ASP A 498 34.25 18.44 3.11
CA ASP A 498 34.84 17.98 4.37
C ASP A 498 35.25 16.49 4.37
N GLY A 499 35.16 15.82 3.21
CA GLY A 499 35.58 14.43 3.02
C GLY A 499 34.54 13.38 3.37
N VAL A 500 33.33 13.77 3.80
CA VAL A 500 32.26 12.82 4.14
C VAL A 500 31.33 12.61 2.95
N THR A 501 31.09 11.36 2.56
CA THR A 501 30.12 11.00 1.53
C THR A 501 28.68 11.12 2.05
N ARG A 502 28.06 12.29 1.92
CA ARG A 502 26.68 12.55 2.40
C ARG A 502 25.61 12.43 1.32
N THR A 503 25.97 12.25 0.06
CA THR A 503 24.99 12.17 -1.03
C THR A 503 25.18 10.88 -1.82
N ALA A 504 24.08 10.14 -1.96
CA ALA A 504 23.98 8.96 -2.82
C ALA A 504 22.79 9.13 -3.77
N PHE A 505 23.05 9.06 -5.08
CA PHE A 505 22.04 9.16 -6.13
C PHE A 505 21.97 7.86 -6.91
N ALA A 506 20.80 7.24 -6.93
CA ALA A 506 20.60 5.90 -7.44
C ALA A 506 19.56 5.85 -8.56
N CYS A 507 19.84 5.08 -9.61
CA CYS A 507 18.86 4.78 -10.66
C CYS A 507 18.66 3.27 -10.79
N VAL A 508 17.46 2.86 -11.16
CA VAL A 508 17.15 1.44 -11.36
C VAL A 508 16.84 1.17 -12.83
N GLY A 509 17.69 0.32 -13.43
CA GLY A 509 17.53 -0.14 -14.80
C GLY A 509 16.18 -0.84 -15.01
N GLY A 510 15.46 -0.47 -16.08
CA GLY A 510 14.18 -1.08 -16.46
C GLY A 510 13.04 -0.91 -15.44
N GLN A 511 13.20 -0.05 -14.45
CA GLN A 511 12.15 0.27 -13.47
C GLN A 511 11.26 1.42 -13.95
N ALA A 512 9.95 1.20 -13.89
CA ALA A 512 8.93 2.24 -14.05
C ALA A 512 8.72 2.99 -12.71
N HIS A 513 7.53 3.55 -12.46
CA HIS A 513 7.22 4.23 -11.20
C HIS A 513 6.91 3.22 -10.08
N GLU A 514 7.93 2.73 -9.36
CA GLU A 514 7.80 1.67 -8.35
C GLU A 514 8.76 1.86 -7.17
N CYS A 515 8.35 1.47 -5.96
CA CYS A 515 9.24 1.39 -4.79
C CYS A 515 9.54 -0.07 -4.45
N ARG A 516 10.83 -0.42 -4.31
CA ARG A 516 11.29 -1.81 -4.14
C ARG A 516 12.12 -1.98 -2.88
N GLU A 517 11.98 -3.14 -2.23
CA GLU A 517 12.78 -3.50 -1.04
C GLU A 517 14.27 -3.41 -1.29
N HIS A 518 14.74 -3.78 -2.48
CA HIS A 518 16.13 -3.65 -2.85
C HIS A 518 16.65 -2.21 -2.71
N THR A 519 15.91 -1.23 -3.23
CA THR A 519 16.26 0.19 -3.12
C THR A 519 16.16 0.69 -1.68
N CYS A 520 15.10 0.31 -0.96
CA CYS A 520 14.90 0.68 0.45
C CYS A 520 16.00 0.13 1.37
N GLU A 521 16.47 -1.09 1.12
CA GLU A 521 17.57 -1.72 1.86
C GLU A 521 18.87 -0.93 1.68
N GLN A 522 19.19 -0.51 0.45
CA GLN A 522 20.39 0.29 0.17
C GLN A 522 20.28 1.70 0.76
N ALA A 523 19.10 2.30 0.71
CA ALA A 523 18.83 3.57 1.37
C ALA A 523 19.07 3.46 2.88
N TRP A 524 18.59 2.41 3.54
CA TRP A 524 18.83 2.19 4.96
C TRP A 524 20.31 2.00 5.29
N GLN A 525 21.01 1.16 4.52
CA GLN A 525 22.44 0.90 4.74
C GLN A 525 23.28 2.18 4.61
N PHE A 526 22.88 3.10 3.73
CA PHE A 526 23.47 4.42 3.64
C PHE A 526 23.09 5.31 4.84
N MET A 527 21.78 5.50 5.08
CA MET A 527 21.27 6.42 6.11
C MET A 527 21.72 6.06 7.53
N SER A 528 21.76 4.78 7.86
CA SER A 528 22.07 4.27 9.21
C SER A 528 23.50 4.55 9.69
N GLN A 529 24.39 5.00 8.80
CA GLN A 529 25.75 5.42 9.13
C GLN A 529 25.80 6.80 9.81
N PHE A 530 24.73 7.58 9.69
CA PHE A 530 24.69 8.97 10.15
C PHE A 530 23.94 9.14 11.47
N ARG A 531 24.38 10.13 12.23
CA ARG A 531 23.72 10.64 13.43
C ARG A 531 23.67 12.16 13.34
N ARG A 532 22.60 12.77 13.84
CA ARG A 532 22.57 14.22 14.04
C ARG A 532 23.41 14.61 15.25
N SER A 533 24.02 15.79 15.21
CA SER A 533 24.74 16.36 16.35
C SER A 533 23.77 16.61 17.51
N THR A 534 24.16 16.23 18.72
CA THR A 534 23.48 16.69 19.94
C THR A 534 23.90 18.14 20.18
N GLN A 535 23.09 19.11 19.75
CA GLN A 535 23.21 20.47 20.26
C GLN A 535 22.66 20.57 21.67
#